data_AF-A0A1B6FWV0-F1
#
_entry.id   AF-A0A1B6FWV0-F1
#
_cell.length_a   1.000
_cell.length_b   1.000
_cell.length_c   1.000
_cell.angle_alpha   90.00
_cell.angle_beta   90.00
_cell.angle_gamma   90.00
#
_symmetry.space_group_name_H-M   'P 1'
#
loop_
_entity.id
_entity.type
_entity.pdbx_description
1 polymer ?
#
loop_
_entity_poly.entity_id
_entity_poly.type
_entity_poly.pdbx_seq_one_letter_code
_entity_poly.pdbx_strand_id
1 'polypeptide(L)'
;LSAKTVASDLVLLAVVYGEFQPHFDYFDDESLSAVNQVGNRLATLMFYLNDVESGGRTVFPVLQKAVTPHKGSALFWFNLNAQGEGLDEMLHGGCPVIQGTKWVINKWILEGKQDFEKLCPSDMYFPKQQFYLNKVR
;
A
#
# COMPACT_ATOMS: atom_id res chain seq x y z
N LEU A 1 13.98 11.78 -11.18
CA LEU A 1 12.62 11.68 -10.61
C LEU A 1 12.73 11.06 -9.22
N SER A 2 12.43 11.79 -8.16
CA SER A 2 12.21 11.20 -6.83
C SER A 2 11.02 11.93 -6.25
N ALA A 3 9.83 11.36 -6.46
CA ALA A 3 8.68 11.70 -5.64
C ALA A 3 8.98 11.09 -4.27
N LYS A 4 9.31 11.93 -3.28
CA LYS A 4 9.26 11.51 -1.89
C LYS A 4 7.79 11.52 -1.48
N THR A 5 7.03 10.53 -1.91
CA THR A 5 5.83 10.14 -1.17
C THR A 5 6.33 9.74 0.21
N VAL A 6 5.81 10.34 1.27
CA VAL A 6 6.15 9.89 2.62
C VAL A 6 5.44 8.58 2.83
N ALA A 7 6.18 7.54 2.50
CA ALA A 7 5.76 6.16 2.51
C ALA A 7 6.88 5.41 3.19
N SER A 8 6.53 4.47 4.07
CA SER A 8 7.48 3.64 4.81
C SER A 8 8.49 2.99 3.87
N ASP A 9 9.62 2.50 4.38
CA ASP A 9 10.50 1.67 3.58
C ASP A 9 9.75 0.49 2.96
N LEU A 10 10.24 0.02 1.81
CA LEU A 10 9.68 -1.15 1.15
C LEU A 10 9.91 -2.37 2.03
N VAL A 11 8.84 -3.10 2.34
CA VAL A 11 8.92 -4.33 3.12
C VAL A 11 8.78 -5.52 2.18
N LEU A 12 9.85 -6.31 2.08
CA LEU A 12 9.84 -7.58 1.36
C LEU A 12 9.34 -8.69 2.30
N LEU A 13 8.33 -9.43 1.86
CA LEU A 13 7.83 -10.60 2.56
C LEU A 13 7.93 -11.83 1.64
N ALA A 14 8.60 -12.86 2.14
CA ALA A 14 8.70 -14.17 1.49
C ALA A 14 7.96 -15.20 2.34
N VAL A 15 6.97 -15.86 1.73
CA VAL A 15 6.20 -16.94 2.38
C VAL A 15 6.51 -18.24 1.66
N VAL A 16 7.16 -19.14 2.38
CA VAL A 16 7.51 -20.50 1.95
C VAL A 16 6.70 -21.44 2.83
N TYR A 17 5.49 -21.77 2.37
CA TYR A 17 4.42 -22.42 3.15
C TYR A 17 3.85 -21.55 4.29
N GLY A 18 2.56 -21.72 4.56
CA GLY A 18 1.86 -20.97 5.60
C GLY A 18 1.02 -19.81 5.08
N GLU A 19 0.30 -19.17 6.01
CA GLU A 19 -0.67 -18.11 5.77
C GLU A 19 -0.29 -16.82 6.50
N PHE A 20 -0.91 -15.73 6.09
CA PHE A 20 -0.87 -14.47 6.83
C PHE A 20 -2.26 -14.20 7.39
N GLN A 21 -2.37 -14.12 8.73
CA GLN A 21 -3.66 -13.94 9.39
C GLN A 21 -4.35 -12.65 8.94
N PRO A 22 -5.69 -12.63 8.85
CA PRO A 22 -6.43 -11.41 8.59
C PRO A 22 -6.07 -10.30 9.59
N HIS A 23 -5.76 -9.11 9.07
CA HIS A 23 -5.35 -7.95 9.86
C HIS A 23 -5.70 -6.65 9.13
N PHE A 24 -5.57 -5.55 9.85
CA PHE A 24 -5.60 -4.20 9.31
C PHE A 24 -4.18 -3.67 9.16
N ASP A 25 -3.99 -2.88 8.11
CA ASP A 25 -2.71 -2.20 7.89
C ASP A 25 -2.62 -0.87 8.65
N TYR A 26 -3.76 -0.24 8.99
CA TYR A 26 -3.78 0.95 9.83
C TYR A 26 -3.50 0.61 11.29
N PHE A 27 -3.13 1.63 12.07
CA PHE A 27 -2.91 1.50 13.50
C PHE A 27 -4.19 1.85 14.28
N ASP A 28 -4.57 1.03 15.26
CA ASP A 28 -5.73 1.26 16.13
C ASP A 28 -5.53 2.43 17.10
N ASP A 29 -4.27 2.70 17.46
CA ASP A 29 -3.90 3.81 18.34
C ASP A 29 -3.40 5.00 17.51
N GLU A 30 -4.20 6.07 17.52
CA GLU A 30 -3.87 7.36 16.90
C GLU A 30 -2.79 8.13 17.69
N SER A 31 -2.40 7.65 18.88
CA SER A 31 -1.30 8.26 19.62
C SER A 31 -0.01 8.19 18.80
N LEU A 32 0.67 9.33 18.68
CA LEU A 32 1.93 9.43 17.94
C LEU A 32 3.01 8.61 18.65
N SER A 33 3.14 7.34 18.27
CA SER A 33 4.23 6.47 18.69
C SER A 33 5.50 6.76 17.89
N ALA A 34 6.63 6.18 18.30
CA ALA A 34 7.89 6.28 17.55
C ALA A 34 7.77 5.78 16.08
N VAL A 35 6.73 4.99 15.78
CA VAL A 35 6.46 4.38 14.46
C VAL A 35 5.47 5.22 13.62
N ASN A 36 4.60 6.01 14.26
CA ASN A 36 3.54 6.82 13.63
C ASN A 36 3.80 8.33 13.67
N GLN A 37 5.08 8.74 13.75
CA GLN A 37 5.47 10.15 13.87
C GLN A 37 4.94 11.05 12.75
N VAL A 38 4.46 10.46 11.65
CA VAL A 38 3.98 11.15 10.46
C VAL A 38 2.53 10.77 10.10
N GLY A 39 1.79 10.22 11.05
CA GLY A 39 0.41 9.79 10.88
C GLY A 39 0.27 8.31 10.51
N ASN A 40 -0.99 7.90 10.37
CA ASN A 40 -1.39 6.53 10.10
C ASN A 40 -1.18 6.14 8.61
N ARG A 41 -1.28 4.85 8.29
CA ARG A 41 -1.07 4.31 6.93
C ARG A 41 -2.33 4.49 6.08
N LEU A 42 -2.42 5.61 5.38
CA LEU A 42 -3.50 5.94 4.44
C LEU A 42 -3.83 4.82 3.44
N ALA A 43 -2.81 4.21 2.83
CA ALA A 43 -3.02 3.22 1.77
C ALA A 43 -1.88 2.21 1.70
N THR A 44 -2.18 1.06 1.08
CA THR A 44 -1.21 -0.02 0.85
C THR A 44 -1.08 -0.29 -0.64
N LEU A 45 0.16 -0.40 -1.11
CA LEU A 45 0.51 -0.89 -2.43
C LEU A 45 1.34 -2.16 -2.27
N MET A 46 0.80 -3.30 -2.70
CA MET A 46 1.44 -4.61 -2.64
C MET A 46 1.77 -5.10 -4.05
N PHE A 47 3.03 -5.45 -4.30
CA PHE A 47 3.48 -6.06 -5.55
C PHE A 47 3.65 -7.56 -5.40
N TYR A 48 3.21 -8.35 -6.38
CA TYR A 48 3.56 -9.77 -6.49
C TYR A 48 4.83 -9.94 -7.33
N LEU A 49 5.87 -10.51 -6.73
CA LEU A 49 7.17 -10.66 -7.41
C LEU A 49 7.32 -11.96 -8.20
N ASN A 50 6.43 -12.91 -7.98
CA ASN A 50 6.40 -14.19 -8.68
C ASN A 50 4.98 -14.75 -8.76
N ASP A 51 4.79 -15.70 -9.67
CA ASP A 51 3.58 -16.54 -9.71
C ASP A 51 3.68 -17.61 -8.62
N VAL A 52 2.53 -17.96 -8.03
CA VAL A 52 2.42 -19.03 -7.04
C VAL A 52 1.78 -20.24 -7.71
N GLU A 53 2.36 -21.43 -7.54
CA GLU A 53 1.87 -22.65 -8.19
C GLU A 53 0.48 -23.05 -7.66
N SER A 54 0.27 -23.00 -6.33
CA SER A 54 -1.04 -23.26 -5.72
C SER A 54 -1.21 -22.57 -4.36
N GLY A 55 -2.41 -22.06 -4.10
CA GLY A 55 -2.74 -21.30 -2.89
C GLY A 55 -2.29 -19.84 -2.95
N GLY A 56 -1.92 -19.25 -1.82
CA GLY A 56 -1.24 -17.95 -1.75
C GLY A 56 -2.07 -16.71 -2.12
N ARG A 57 -3.39 -16.84 -2.28
CA ARG A 57 -4.28 -15.72 -2.60
C ARG A 57 -4.22 -14.65 -1.51
N THR A 58 -4.35 -13.37 -1.89
CA THR A 58 -4.67 -12.32 -0.94
C THR A 58 -6.18 -12.16 -0.89
N VAL A 59 -6.74 -12.18 0.31
CA VAL A 59 -8.20 -12.19 0.53
C VAL A 59 -8.63 -10.99 1.34
N PHE A 60 -9.83 -10.48 1.00
CA PHE A 60 -10.56 -9.44 1.71
C PHE A 60 -11.89 -10.05 2.15
N PRO A 61 -11.96 -10.67 3.35
CA PRO A 61 -13.10 -11.48 3.75
C PRO A 61 -14.42 -10.69 3.80
N VAL A 62 -14.37 -9.45 4.29
CA VAL A 62 -15.55 -8.57 4.39
C VAL A 62 -16.09 -8.23 2.98
N LEU A 63 -15.20 -7.93 2.03
CA LEU A 63 -15.56 -7.68 0.63
C LEU A 63 -15.91 -8.95 -0.15
N GLN A 64 -15.68 -10.13 0.42
CA GLN A 64 -15.78 -11.43 -0.25
C GLN A 64 -14.97 -11.48 -1.56
N LYS A 65 -13.76 -10.91 -1.53
CA LYS A 65 -12.84 -10.90 -2.68
C LYS A 65 -11.58 -11.71 -2.37
N ALA A 66 -11.06 -12.34 -3.42
CA ALA A 66 -9.80 -13.06 -3.40
C ALA A 66 -9.04 -12.74 -4.68
N VAL A 67 -7.76 -12.45 -4.55
CA VAL A 67 -6.87 -12.10 -5.65
C VAL A 67 -5.79 -13.16 -5.76
N THR A 68 -5.67 -13.75 -6.94
CA THR A 68 -4.59 -14.68 -7.27
C THR A 68 -3.30 -13.92 -7.53
N PRO A 69 -2.17 -14.32 -6.91
CA PRO A 69 -0.87 -13.70 -7.18
C PRO A 69 -0.42 -13.98 -8.62
N HIS A 70 -0.12 -12.91 -9.35
CA HIS A 70 0.45 -12.98 -10.69
C HIS A 70 1.70 -12.10 -10.76
N LYS A 71 2.81 -12.64 -11.25
CA LYS A 71 4.09 -11.94 -11.29
C LYS A 71 3.97 -10.59 -11.99
N GLY A 72 4.45 -9.54 -11.33
CA GLY A 72 4.46 -8.18 -11.86
C GLY A 72 3.14 -7.42 -11.71
N SER A 73 2.08 -8.06 -11.21
CA SER A 73 0.84 -7.36 -10.85
C SER A 73 0.97 -6.72 -9.46
N ALA A 74 0.10 -5.72 -9.21
CA ALA A 74 0.04 -5.03 -7.94
C ALA A 74 -1.41 -4.89 -7.46
N LEU A 75 -1.58 -4.90 -6.14
CA LEU A 75 -2.80 -4.53 -5.46
C LEU A 75 -2.63 -3.20 -4.76
N PHE A 76 -3.67 -2.38 -4.84
CA PHE A 76 -3.73 -1.09 -4.21
C PHE A 76 -5.08 -0.93 -3.52
N TRP A 77 -5.06 -0.48 -2.27
CA TRP A 77 -6.27 -0.13 -1.52
C TRP A 77 -5.97 0.97 -0.50
N PHE A 78 -7.00 1.72 -0.11
CA PHE A 78 -6.96 2.66 1.00
C PHE A 78 -7.26 1.92 2.29
N ASN A 79 -6.54 2.19 3.37
CA ASN A 79 -6.83 1.65 4.70
C ASN A 79 -7.70 2.61 5.52
N LEU A 80 -7.69 3.90 5.16
CA LEU A 80 -8.43 4.96 5.85
C LEU A 80 -9.43 5.63 4.90
N ASN A 81 -10.54 6.11 5.45
CA ASN A 81 -11.48 6.95 4.72
C ASN A 81 -11.01 8.41 4.63
N ALA A 82 -11.82 9.29 4.04
CA ALA A 82 -11.47 10.71 3.88
C ALA A 82 -11.41 11.49 5.21
N GLN A 83 -11.94 10.92 6.29
CA GLN A 83 -11.94 11.45 7.64
C GLN A 83 -10.75 10.93 8.46
N GLY A 84 -9.92 10.03 7.90
CA GLY A 84 -8.79 9.41 8.59
C GLY A 84 -9.16 8.15 9.39
N GLU A 85 -10.42 7.71 9.33
CA GLU A 85 -10.90 6.55 10.09
C GLU A 85 -10.59 5.25 9.35
N GLY A 86 -10.25 4.19 10.10
CA GLY A 86 -9.97 2.86 9.55
C GLY A 86 -11.16 2.26 8.79
N LEU A 87 -10.88 1.63 7.65
CA LEU A 87 -11.86 0.92 6.84
C LEU A 87 -11.89 -0.56 7.21
N ASP A 88 -12.92 -0.97 7.94
CA ASP A 88 -13.13 -2.38 8.35
C ASP A 88 -13.24 -3.34 7.16
N GLU A 89 -13.72 -2.85 6.01
CA GLU A 89 -13.81 -3.66 4.79
C GLU A 89 -12.45 -4.06 4.24
N MET A 90 -11.38 -3.39 4.67
CA MET A 90 -10.00 -3.63 4.25
C MET A 90 -9.28 -4.65 5.13
N LEU A 91 -10.01 -5.34 6.02
CA LEU A 91 -9.50 -6.54 6.69
C LEU A 91 -9.01 -7.51 5.62
N HIS A 92 -7.72 -7.86 5.67
CA HIS A 92 -7.11 -8.66 4.63
C HIS A 92 -6.07 -9.63 5.18
N GLY A 93 -5.88 -10.73 4.45
CA GLY A 93 -4.94 -11.78 4.81
C GLY A 93 -4.39 -12.50 3.58
N GLY A 94 -3.44 -13.40 3.80
CA GLY A 94 -2.86 -14.25 2.78
C GLY A 94 -3.24 -15.69 3.01
N CYS A 95 -3.98 -16.32 2.09
CA CYS A 95 -4.26 -17.75 2.15
C CYS A 95 -2.96 -18.58 2.16
N PRO A 96 -2.99 -19.79 2.75
CA PRO A 96 -1.86 -20.71 2.73
C PRO A 96 -1.27 -20.90 1.33
N VAL A 97 0.05 -20.84 1.20
CA VAL A 97 0.75 -21.36 0.01
C VAL A 97 0.77 -22.88 0.11
N ILE A 98 0.11 -23.55 -0.82
CA ILE A 98 0.02 -25.02 -0.86
C ILE A 98 1.21 -25.59 -1.64
N GLN A 99 1.59 -24.93 -2.74
CA GLN A 99 2.71 -25.34 -3.58
C GLN A 99 3.44 -24.11 -4.14
N GLY A 100 4.78 -24.19 -4.18
CA GLY A 100 5.65 -23.09 -4.61
C GLY A 100 6.00 -22.12 -3.48
N THR A 101 6.27 -20.86 -3.82
CA THR A 101 6.58 -19.80 -2.86
C THR A 101 5.86 -18.51 -3.25
N LYS A 102 5.56 -17.64 -2.29
CA LYS A 102 4.96 -16.33 -2.54
C LYS A 102 5.92 -15.23 -2.08
N TRP A 103 6.28 -14.35 -3.00
CA TRP A 103 7.12 -13.18 -2.73
C TRP A 103 6.33 -11.91 -3.01
N VAL A 104 6.23 -11.04 -2.02
CA VAL A 104 5.53 -9.75 -2.15
C VAL A 104 6.37 -8.60 -1.59
N ILE A 105 6.17 -7.42 -2.16
CA ILE A 105 6.69 -6.17 -1.58
C ILE A 105 5.50 -5.30 -1.21
N ASN A 106 5.45 -4.88 0.05
CA ASN A 106 4.50 -3.91 0.55
C ASN A 106 5.13 -2.52 0.66
N LYS A 107 4.37 -1.52 0.23
CA LYS A 107 4.65 -0.09 0.42
C LYS A 107 3.44 0.53 1.09
N TRP A 108 3.60 0.97 2.34
CA TRP A 108 2.57 1.73 3.03
C TRP A 108 2.76 3.22 2.79
N ILE A 109 1.69 3.87 2.37
CA ILE A 109 1.61 5.32 2.15
C ILE A 109 1.03 5.93 3.42
N LEU A 110 1.73 6.89 4.02
CA LEU A 110 1.29 7.55 5.26
C LEU A 110 0.40 8.76 4.94
N GLU A 111 -0.53 9.10 5.81
CA GLU A 111 -1.41 10.28 5.63
C GLU A 111 -0.65 11.61 5.70
N GLY A 112 0.37 11.70 6.55
CA GLY A 112 1.11 12.94 6.77
C GLY A 112 2.28 13.15 5.80
N LYS A 113 2.73 14.41 5.72
CA LYS A 113 3.85 14.88 4.88
C LYS A 113 3.75 14.44 3.41
N GLN A 114 2.53 14.33 2.87
CA GLN A 114 2.29 14.25 1.42
C GLN A 114 2.45 15.62 0.72
N ASP A 115 2.97 16.62 1.43
CA ASP A 115 3.27 17.92 0.85
C ASP A 115 4.28 17.76 -0.28
N PHE A 116 3.98 18.37 -1.43
CA PHE A 116 4.89 18.43 -2.56
C PHE A 116 6.10 19.32 -2.20
N GLU A 117 7.06 18.79 -1.42
CA GLU A 117 8.26 19.54 -1.04
C GLU A 117 9.20 19.83 -2.22
N LYS A 118 8.88 19.35 -3.42
CA LYS A 118 9.51 19.79 -4.66
C LYS A 118 8.47 20.11 -5.72
N LEU A 119 8.34 21.39 -6.05
CA LEU A 119 7.88 21.79 -7.39
C LEU A 119 8.77 21.06 -8.40
N CYS A 120 8.19 20.55 -9.49
CA CYS A 120 8.99 20.12 -10.64
C CYS A 120 9.99 21.25 -10.96
N PRO A 121 11.26 20.92 -11.30
CA PRO A 121 12.19 21.94 -11.77
C PRO A 121 11.50 22.81 -12.82
N SER A 122 11.70 24.13 -12.78
CA SER A 122 11.27 25.02 -13.86
C SER A 122 12.15 24.78 -15.08
N ASP A 123 12.15 23.57 -15.59
CA ASP A 123 12.88 23.21 -16.78
C ASP A 123 12.02 23.58 -18.00
N MET A 124 12.66 24.06 -19.05
CA MET A 124 12.04 24.39 -20.34
C MET A 124 11.19 23.23 -20.89
N TYR A 125 11.51 21.99 -20.49
CA TYR A 125 10.87 20.76 -20.92
C TYR A 125 9.65 20.33 -20.08
N PHE A 126 9.35 20.99 -18.97
CA PHE A 126 8.20 20.66 -18.10
C PHE A 126 7.26 21.87 -17.95
N PRO A 127 6.42 22.16 -18.97
CA PRO A 127 5.47 23.26 -18.90
C PRO A 127 4.47 23.01 -17.76
N LYS A 128 4.50 23.91 -16.76
CA LYS A 128 3.68 23.85 -15.53
C LYS A 128 2.16 23.78 -15.79
N GLN A 129 1.69 24.10 -16.99
CA GLN A 129 0.26 24.03 -17.32
C GLN A 129 -0.24 22.60 -17.58
N GLN A 130 0.64 21.65 -17.89
CA GLN A 130 0.25 20.27 -18.21
C GLN A 130 0.19 19.33 -17.01
N PHE A 131 0.89 19.64 -15.91
CA PHE A 131 1.12 18.69 -14.81
C PHE A 131 0.54 19.11 -13.46
N TYR A 132 0.00 20.33 -13.35
CA TYR A 132 -0.66 20.79 -12.13
C TYR A 132 -2.17 20.64 -12.31
N LEU A 133 -2.80 19.78 -11.50
CA LEU A 133 -4.24 19.85 -11.29
C LEU A 133 -4.53 21.25 -10.76
N ASN A 134 -5.34 22.03 -11.49
CA ASN A 134 -5.79 23.35 -11.08
C ASN A 134 -6.39 23.24 -9.67
N LYS A 135 -5.64 23.64 -8.64
CA LYS A 135 -6.22 23.93 -7.33
C LYS A 135 -7.04 25.20 -7.50
N VAL A 136 -8.31 25.04 -7.86
CA VAL A 136 -9.31 26.07 -7.64
C VAL A 136 -9.44 26.23 -6.13
N ARG A 137 -9.26 27.47 -5.66
CA ARG A 137 -9.39 27.86 -4.25
C ARG A 137 -10.79 27.62 -3.71
#